data_AF-A0A7J2IDR9-F1
#
_entry.id   AF-A0A7J2IDR9-F1
#
_cell.length_a   1.000
_cell.length_b   1.000
_cell.length_c   1.000
_cell.angle_alpha   90.00
_cell.angle_beta   90.00
_cell.angle_gamma   90.00
#
_symmetry.space_group_name_H-M   'P 1'
#
loop_
_entity.id
_entity.type
_entity.pdbx_description
1 polymer ?
#
loop_
_entity_poly.entity_id
_entity_poly.type
_entity_poly.pdbx_seq_one_letter_code
_entity_poly.pdbx_strand_id
1 'polypeptide(L)'
;MEAFTGISKSTLKILSDITGEPRVDVALHITLKDAIEHRLEKINKEIKRFESKYHGSFEEFEKSWKEGKIKDRYSYRIEKDYWDWEALITRKKKLEEAFKWVS
;
A
#
# COMPACT_ATOMS: atom_id res chain seq x y z
N MET A 1 -2.20 -24.79 28.21
CA MET A 1 -1.58 -23.47 27.96
C MET A 1 -0.89 -23.55 26.62
N GLU A 2 -1.37 -22.79 25.65
CA GLU A 2 -0.78 -22.73 24.31
C GLU A 2 0.66 -22.22 24.38
N ALA A 3 1.57 -22.88 23.67
CA ALA A 3 2.95 -22.46 23.58
C ALA A 3 3.03 -21.16 22.77
N PHE A 4 3.31 -20.03 23.43
CA PHE A 4 3.86 -18.87 22.74
C PHE A 4 5.23 -19.28 22.20
N THR A 5 5.29 -19.61 20.91
CA THR A 5 6.56 -19.82 20.22
C THR A 5 7.23 -18.45 20.11
N GLY A 6 8.15 -18.16 21.04
CA GLY A 6 8.88 -16.90 21.08
C GLY A 6 9.57 -16.62 19.75
N ILE A 7 9.60 -15.35 19.35
CA ILE A 7 10.31 -14.88 18.16
C ILE A 7 11.74 -15.47 18.17
N SER A 8 12.14 -16.08 17.06
CA SER A 8 13.45 -16.76 16.98
C SER A 8 14.60 -15.78 17.25
N LYS A 9 15.70 -16.27 17.81
CA LYS A 9 16.91 -15.47 18.05
C LYS A 9 17.43 -14.78 16.79
N SER A 10 17.30 -15.43 15.63
CA SER A 10 17.70 -14.85 14.34
C SER A 10 16.80 -13.67 13.96
N THR A 11 15.49 -13.77 14.13
CA THR A 11 14.57 -12.65 13.87
C THR A 11 14.81 -11.48 14.82
N LEU A 12 15.06 -11.74 16.11
CA LEU A 12 15.41 -10.69 17.08
C LEU A 12 16.70 -9.96 16.69
N LYS A 13 17.72 -10.71 16.25
CA LYS A 13 18.98 -10.13 15.78
C LYS A 13 18.74 -9.25 14.55
N ILE A 14 17.99 -9.74 13.56
CA ILE A 14 17.69 -8.96 12.35
C ILE A 14 16.92 -7.68 12.70
N LEU A 15 15.91 -7.76 13.56
CA LEU A 15 15.17 -6.57 14.01
C LEU A 15 16.11 -5.54 14.64
N SER A 16 17.01 -5.96 15.54
CA SER A 16 18.00 -5.05 16.13
C SER A 16 18.98 -4.50 15.09
N ASP A 17 19.44 -5.31 14.14
CA ASP A 17 20.41 -4.90 13.13
C ASP A 17 19.82 -3.85 12.15
N ILE A 18 18.57 -4.02 11.73
CA ILE A 18 17.93 -3.13 10.74
C ILE A 18 17.37 -1.85 11.37
N THR A 19 17.01 -1.87 12.65
CA THR A 19 16.44 -0.71 13.35
C THR A 19 17.46 0.03 14.22
N GLY A 20 18.57 -0.61 14.57
CA GLY A 20 19.52 -0.10 15.56
C GLY A 20 18.99 -0.14 17.01
N GLU A 21 17.84 -0.79 17.25
CA GLU A 21 17.16 -0.80 18.54
C GLU A 21 17.18 -2.20 19.18
N PRO A 22 17.76 -2.34 20.39
CA PRO A 22 17.82 -3.63 21.08
C PRO A 22 16.50 -4.05 21.74
N ARG A 23 15.57 -3.12 22.03
CA ARG A 23 14.26 -3.42 22.62
C ARG A 23 13.31 -3.93 21.54
N VAL A 24 12.85 -5.17 21.70
CA VAL A 24 12.07 -5.89 20.68
C VAL A 24 10.78 -5.18 20.30
N ASP A 25 10.05 -4.64 21.29
CA ASP A 25 8.81 -3.91 21.09
C ASP A 25 9.01 -2.63 20.26
N VAL A 26 10.07 -1.88 20.54
CA VAL A 26 10.42 -0.66 19.81
C VAL A 26 10.93 -1.00 18.40
N ALA A 27 11.80 -2.01 18.27
CA ALA A 27 12.28 -2.48 16.97
C ALA A 27 11.15 -3.00 16.08
N LEU A 28 10.16 -3.69 16.65
CA LEU A 28 8.96 -4.11 15.93
C LEU A 28 8.12 -2.92 15.46
N HIS A 29 7.94 -1.92 16.33
CA HIS A 29 7.19 -0.71 15.98
C HIS A 29 7.85 0.05 14.81
N ILE A 30 9.17 0.28 14.88
CA ILE A 30 9.95 0.90 13.80
C ILE A 30 9.80 0.10 12.50
N THR A 31 10.05 -1.22 12.55
CA THR A 31 9.98 -2.07 11.36
C THR A 31 8.58 -2.09 10.73
N LEU A 32 7.53 -2.08 11.55
CA LEU A 32 6.15 -2.04 11.07
C LEU A 32 5.82 -0.70 10.40
N LYS A 33 6.27 0.42 11.00
CA LYS A 33 6.15 1.76 10.43
C LYS A 33 6.83 1.83 9.07
N ASP A 34 8.11 1.46 8.98
CA ASP A 34 8.89 1.46 7.74
C ASP A 34 8.23 0.58 6.66
N ALA A 35 7.71 -0.59 7.04
CA ALA A 35 7.03 -1.49 6.12
C ALA A 35 5.73 -0.90 5.56
N ILE A 36 4.99 -0.13 6.36
CA ILE A 36 3.77 0.57 5.91
C ILE A 36 4.14 1.73 4.99
N GLU A 37 5.12 2.56 5.37
CA GLU A 37 5.62 3.68 4.55
C GLU A 37 6.08 3.21 3.18
N HIS A 38 6.92 2.17 3.12
CA HIS A 38 7.41 1.61 1.86
C HIS A 38 6.28 1.08 0.96
N ARG A 39 5.26 0.47 1.56
CA ARG A 39 4.08 0.00 0.80
C ARG A 39 3.24 1.17 0.28
N LEU A 40 3.07 2.21 1.08
CA LEU A 40 2.38 3.43 0.67
C LEU A 40 3.13 4.15 -0.46
N GLU A 41 4.46 4.23 -0.40
CA GLU A 41 5.29 4.80 -1.46
C GLU A 41 5.08 4.07 -2.79
N LYS A 42 5.15 2.73 -2.78
CA LYS A 42 4.90 1.90 -3.97
C LYS A 42 3.51 2.10 -4.55
N ILE A 43 2.49 2.13 -3.69
CA ILE A 43 1.11 2.35 -4.13
C ILE A 43 0.96 3.75 -4.74
N ASN A 44 1.50 4.78 -4.10
CA ASN A 44 1.47 6.14 -4.61
C ASN A 44 2.18 6.26 -5.97
N LYS A 45 3.28 5.53 -6.19
CA LYS A 45 3.97 5.50 -7.48
C LYS A 45 3.12 4.87 -8.58
N GLU A 46 2.44 3.77 -8.30
CA GLU A 46 1.54 3.13 -9.28
C GLU A 46 0.29 3.97 -9.55
N ILE A 47 -0.28 4.61 -8.52
CA ILE A 47 -1.38 5.57 -8.69
C ILE A 47 -0.95 6.71 -9.63
N LYS A 48 0.23 7.33 -9.39
CA LYS A 48 0.77 8.39 -10.26
C LYS A 48 0.96 7.94 -11.71
N ARG A 49 1.28 6.67 -11.94
CA ARG A 49 1.38 6.10 -13.29
C ARG A 49 0.02 6.07 -13.99
N PHE A 50 -1.05 5.71 -13.27
CA PHE A 50 -2.41 5.80 -13.81
C PHE A 50 -2.86 7.25 -14.01
N GLU A 51 -2.60 8.13 -13.05
CA GLU A 51 -2.92 9.55 -13.15
C GLU A 51 -2.26 10.19 -14.38
N SER A 52 -0.99 9.85 -14.64
CA SER A 52 -0.25 10.30 -15.82
C SER A 52 -0.83 9.73 -17.12
N LYS A 53 -1.27 8.47 -17.10
CA LYS A 53 -1.84 7.79 -18.28
C LYS A 53 -3.22 8.36 -18.67
N TYR A 54 -4.04 8.69 -17.68
CA TYR A 54 -5.42 9.16 -17.87
C TYR A 54 -5.60 10.66 -17.69
N HIS A 55 -4.52 11.39 -17.37
CA HIS A 55 -4.47 12.85 -17.23
C HIS A 55 -5.43 13.40 -16.16
N GLY A 56 -5.51 12.72 -15.01
CA GLY A 56 -6.42 13.11 -13.93
C GLY A 56 -6.41 12.13 -12.75
N SER A 57 -7.23 12.40 -11.75
CA SER A 57 -7.39 11.51 -10.59
C SER A 57 -8.23 10.27 -10.91
N PHE A 58 -8.28 9.30 -9.98
CA PHE A 58 -9.14 8.13 -10.13
C PHE A 58 -10.63 8.52 -10.22
N GLU A 59 -11.05 9.51 -9.42
CA GLU A 59 -12.42 9.99 -9.39
C GLU A 59 -12.82 10.66 -10.71
N GLU A 60 -11.92 11.43 -11.32
CA GLU A 60 -12.12 12.06 -12.63
C GLU A 60 -12.21 10.99 -13.75
N PHE A 61 -11.35 9.98 -13.67
CA PHE A 61 -11.37 8.84 -14.57
C PHE A 61 -12.66 8.00 -14.43
N GLU A 62 -13.06 7.65 -13.22
CA GLU A 62 -14.27 6.89 -12.92
C GLU A 62 -15.53 7.64 -13.40
N LYS A 63 -15.59 8.96 -13.17
CA LYS A 63 -16.67 9.79 -13.69
C LYS A 63 -16.73 9.76 -15.21
N SER A 64 -15.60 9.97 -15.87
CA SER A 64 -15.49 9.96 -17.33
C SER A 64 -15.85 8.59 -17.92
N TRP A 65 -15.51 7.50 -17.23
CA TRP A 65 -15.88 6.15 -17.58
C TRP A 65 -17.40 5.96 -17.57
N LYS A 66 -18.04 6.29 -16.44
CA LYS A 66 -19.48 6.15 -16.22
C LYS A 66 -20.27 6.98 -17.23
N GLU A 67 -19.81 8.19 -17.52
CA GLU A 67 -20.39 9.11 -18.52
C GLU A 67 -20.11 8.69 -19.98
N GLY A 68 -19.30 7.66 -20.22
CA GLY A 68 -19.01 7.16 -21.58
C GLY A 68 -18.08 8.06 -22.40
N LYS A 69 -17.32 8.92 -21.74
CA LYS A 69 -16.36 9.84 -22.37
C LYS A 69 -15.03 9.17 -22.72
N ILE A 70 -14.76 8.00 -22.14
CA ILE A 70 -13.57 7.20 -22.45
C ILE A 70 -13.85 6.33 -23.66
N LYS A 71 -13.08 6.55 -24.73
CA LYS A 71 -13.11 5.71 -25.93
C LYS A 71 -12.71 4.27 -25.58
N ASP A 72 -13.41 3.29 -26.13
CA ASP A 72 -13.16 1.86 -25.92
C ASP A 72 -13.15 1.47 -24.43
N ARG A 73 -13.99 2.10 -23.60
CA ARG A 73 -14.02 1.88 -22.15
C ARG A 73 -14.10 0.40 -21.75
N TYR A 74 -14.90 -0.40 -22.47
CA TYR A 74 -15.03 -1.84 -22.21
C TYR A 74 -13.97 -2.70 -22.90
N SER A 75 -12.88 -2.10 -23.40
CA SER A 75 -11.74 -2.89 -23.82
C SER A 75 -11.08 -3.50 -22.59
N TYR A 76 -10.65 -4.75 -22.71
CA TYR A 76 -9.97 -5.49 -21.64
C TYR A 76 -8.85 -4.66 -20.98
N ARG A 77 -8.08 -3.91 -21.78
CA ARG A 77 -7.01 -3.03 -21.30
C ARG A 77 -7.55 -1.99 -20.33
N ILE A 78 -8.56 -1.23 -20.75
CA ILE A 78 -9.08 -0.11 -19.95
C ILE A 78 -9.83 -0.64 -18.72
N GLU A 79 -10.55 -1.77 -18.83
CA GLU A 79 -11.20 -2.42 -17.67
C GLU A 79 -10.20 -2.91 -16.63
N LYS A 80 -9.11 -3.54 -17.09
CA LYS A 80 -8.03 -3.95 -16.21
C LYS A 80 -7.39 -2.76 -15.50
N ASP A 81 -7.14 -1.67 -16.23
CA ASP A 81 -6.59 -0.45 -15.64
C ASP A 81 -7.53 0.14 -14.58
N TYR A 82 -8.85 0.13 -14.81
CA TYR A 82 -9.86 0.55 -13.82
C TYR A 82 -9.78 -0.30 -12.54
N TRP A 83 -9.84 -1.62 -12.66
CA TRP A 83 -9.83 -2.52 -11.49
C TRP A 83 -8.51 -2.46 -10.73
N ASP A 84 -7.38 -2.42 -11.43
CA ASP A 84 -6.07 -2.31 -10.80
C ASP A 84 -5.94 -0.99 -10.03
N TRP A 85 -6.43 0.11 -10.59
CA TRP A 85 -6.40 1.42 -9.93
C TRP A 85 -7.34 1.48 -8.73
N GLU A 86 -8.58 1.01 -8.86
CA GLU A 86 -9.55 0.92 -7.75
C GLU A 86 -9.01 0.10 -6.58
N ALA A 87 -8.35 -1.02 -6.88
CA ALA A 87 -7.70 -1.86 -5.88
C ALA A 87 -6.55 -1.13 -5.16
N LEU A 88 -5.76 -0.30 -5.87
CA LEU A 88 -4.72 0.53 -5.27
C LEU A 88 -5.30 1.59 -4.34
N ILE A 89 -6.37 2.30 -4.74
CA ILE A 89 -7.05 3.30 -3.90
C ILE A 89 -7.56 2.65 -2.61
N THR A 90 -8.21 1.50 -2.73
CA THR A 90 -8.73 0.74 -1.58
C THR A 90 -7.61 0.28 -0.66
N ARG A 91 -6.51 -0.24 -1.22
CA ARG A 91 -5.35 -0.71 -0.46
C ARG A 91 -4.62 0.45 0.23
N LYS A 92 -4.48 1.58 -0.44
CA LYS A 92 -3.88 2.80 0.11
C LYS A 92 -4.63 3.23 1.36
N LYS A 93 -5.96 3.36 1.28
CA LYS A 93 -6.80 3.76 2.41
C LYS A 93 -6.59 2.85 3.63
N LYS A 94 -6.58 1.53 3.44
CA LYS A 94 -6.33 0.56 4.52
C LYS A 94 -4.95 0.74 5.17
N LEU A 95 -3.92 1.01 4.38
CA LEU A 95 -2.57 1.22 4.90
C LEU A 95 -2.41 2.59 5.57
N GLU A 96 -3.07 3.64 5.08
CA GLU A 96 -3.10 4.95 5.74
C GLU A 96 -3.82 4.87 7.08
N GLU A 97 -4.90 4.09 7.18
CA GLU A 97 -5.56 3.81 8.46
C GLU A 97 -4.63 3.04 9.41
N ALA A 98 -3.94 2.00 8.93
CA ALA A 98 -2.95 1.26 9.71
C ALA A 98 -1.78 2.16 10.17
N PHE A 99 -1.32 3.07 9.31
CA PHE A 99 -0.21 3.96 9.58
C PHE A 99 -0.47 4.86 10.78
N LYS A 100 -1.72 5.33 10.97
CA LYS A 100 -2.11 6.15 12.12
C LYS A 100 -1.90 5.48 13.48
N TRP A 101 -1.89 4.13 13.52
CA TRP A 101 -1.64 3.38 14.75
C TRP A 101 -0.16 3.22 15.09
N VAL A 102 0.71 3.48 14.11
CA VAL A 102 2.17 3.36 14.24
C VAL A 102 2.90 4.68 13.98
N SER A 103 2.16 5.78 13.86
CA SER A 103 2.69 7.12 13.61
C SER A 103 3.04 7.83 14.90
#